data_AF-A0A183J0L6-F1
#
_entry.id   AF-A0A183J0L6-F1
#
_cell.length_a   1.000
_cell.length_b   1.000
_cell.length_c   1.000
_cell.angle_alpha   90.00
_cell.angle_beta   90.00
_cell.angle_gamma   90.00
#
_symmetry.space_group_name_H-M   'P 1'
#
loop_
_entity.id
_entity.type
_entity.pdbx_description
1 polymer ?
#
loop_
_entity_poly.entity_id
_entity_poly.type
_entity_poly.pdbx_seq_one_letter_code
_entity_poly.pdbx_strand_id
1 'polypeptide(L)'
;MTTVVETELELFKGCRFEAAAECCGYKRVGLPPGGQKRSSWWTREIQLAVKEKKAEFKKLLGNKEPSTRLRYVEARKAATKTVAKAKADSWDKLNEVLD
;
A
#
# COMPACT_ATOMS: atom_id res chain seq x y z
N MET A 1 -16.19 -19.44 -29.11
CA MET A 1 -16.27 -20.09 -27.78
C MET A 1 -15.52 -19.30 -26.68
N THR A 2 -14.64 -18.35 -27.00
CA THR A 2 -13.93 -17.52 -26.02
C THR A 2 -14.78 -16.40 -25.41
N THR A 3 -15.76 -15.90 -26.14
CA THR A 3 -16.61 -14.78 -25.72
C THR A 3 -17.54 -15.13 -24.56
N VAL A 4 -18.02 -16.36 -24.48
CA VAL A 4 -18.96 -16.82 -23.43
C VAL A 4 -18.28 -16.83 -22.06
N VAL A 5 -17.05 -17.36 -21.99
CA VAL A 5 -16.26 -17.42 -20.76
C VAL A 5 -15.89 -16.02 -20.27
N GLU A 6 -15.54 -15.11 -21.18
CA GLU A 6 -15.26 -13.72 -20.84
C GLU A 6 -16.51 -12.99 -20.33
N THR A 7 -17.67 -13.20 -20.96
CA THR A 7 -18.94 -12.63 -20.49
C THR A 7 -19.38 -13.17 -19.13
N GLU A 8 -19.24 -14.47 -18.89
CA GLU A 8 -19.55 -15.07 -17.58
C GLU A 8 -18.61 -14.54 -16.49
N LEU A 9 -17.33 -14.34 -16.81
CA LEU A 9 -16.36 -13.77 -15.88
C LEU A 9 -16.69 -12.31 -15.52
N GLU A 10 -17.14 -11.51 -16.48
CA GLU A 10 -17.57 -10.13 -16.22
C GLU A 10 -18.86 -10.08 -15.40
N LEU A 11 -19.83 -10.95 -15.68
CA LEU A 11 -21.04 -11.09 -14.85
C LEU A 11 -20.70 -11.49 -13.42
N PHE A 12 -19.81 -12.47 -13.24
CA PHE A 12 -19.37 -12.91 -11.92
C PHE A 12 -18.68 -11.78 -11.13
N LYS A 13 -17.83 -11.00 -11.81
CA LYS A 13 -17.23 -9.80 -11.19
C LYS A 13 -18.30 -8.79 -10.78
N GLY A 14 -19.28 -8.53 -11.64
CA GLY A 14 -20.40 -7.62 -11.40
C GLY A 14 -21.22 -8.02 -10.16
N CYS A 15 -21.73 -9.26 -10.11
CA CYS A 15 -22.50 -9.75 -8.98
C CYS A 15 -21.73 -9.67 -7.66
N ARG A 16 -20.42 -9.93 -7.67
CA ARG A 16 -19.59 -9.78 -6.47
C ARG A 16 -19.51 -8.33 -5.99
N PHE A 17 -19.46 -7.38 -6.91
CA PHE A 17 -19.43 -5.95 -6.54
C PHE A 17 -20.79 -5.47 -6.04
N GLU A 18 -21.88 -5.92 -6.64
CA GLU A 18 -23.25 -5.62 -6.19
C GLU A 18 -23.51 -6.18 -4.80
N ALA A 19 -23.23 -7.47 -4.58
CA ALA A 19 -23.37 -8.10 -3.27
C ALA A 19 -22.52 -7.40 -2.20
N ALA A 20 -21.29 -6.96 -2.54
CA ALA A 20 -20.46 -6.20 -1.63
C ALA A 20 -21.04 -4.80 -1.33
N ALA A 21 -21.66 -4.15 -2.31
CA ALA A 21 -22.29 -2.85 -2.15
C ALA A 21 -23.56 -2.93 -1.29
N GLU A 22 -24.35 -4.00 -1.43
CA GLU A 22 -25.55 -4.23 -0.62
C GLU A 22 -25.20 -4.62 0.82
N CYS A 23 -24.26 -5.56 1.02
CA CYS A 23 -23.90 -6.02 2.36
C CYS A 23 -23.06 -5.00 3.14
N CYS A 24 -22.15 -4.28 2.48
CA CYS A 24 -21.16 -3.42 3.14
C CYS A 24 -21.36 -1.92 2.86
N GLY A 25 -22.38 -1.54 2.08
CA GLY A 25 -22.55 -0.18 1.57
C GLY A 25 -21.62 0.16 0.40
N TYR A 26 -21.79 1.36 -0.17
CA TYR A 26 -21.01 1.80 -1.34
C TYR A 26 -19.50 1.90 -1.03
N LYS A 27 -18.71 1.00 -1.63
CA LYS A 27 -17.24 1.04 -1.58
C LYS A 27 -16.69 1.56 -2.90
N ARG A 28 -16.02 2.72 -2.85
CA ARG A 28 -15.34 3.30 -4.03
C ARG A 28 -14.09 2.45 -4.35
N VAL A 29 -14.15 1.65 -5.42
CA VAL A 29 -13.03 0.83 -5.90
C VAL A 29 -12.32 1.60 -7.02
N GLY A 30 -11.03 1.89 -6.84
CA GLY A 30 -10.23 2.70 -7.77
C GLY A 30 -9.74 4.02 -7.17
N LEU A 31 -8.74 4.65 -7.81
CA LEU A 31 -8.28 5.98 -7.41
C LEU A 31 -9.42 7.00 -7.64
N PRO A 32 -9.62 7.99 -6.73
CA PRO A 32 -10.49 9.11 -7.03
C PRO A 32 -10.04 9.84 -8.31
N PRO A 33 -10.95 10.51 -9.03
CA PRO A 33 -10.57 11.45 -10.08
C PRO A 33 -9.58 12.46 -9.48
N GLY A 34 -8.35 12.51 -9.99
CA GLY A 34 -7.29 13.41 -9.50
C GLY A 34 -6.10 12.74 -8.81
N GLY A 35 -6.12 11.43 -8.57
CA GLY A 35 -4.90 10.72 -8.13
C GLY A 35 -4.63 10.82 -6.62
N GLN A 36 -4.88 9.70 -5.95
CA GLN A 36 -4.46 9.32 -4.59
C GLN A 36 -5.08 10.10 -3.41
N LYS A 37 -6.17 9.54 -2.84
CA LYS A 37 -6.38 9.57 -1.38
C LYS A 37 -5.30 8.69 -0.73
N ARG A 38 -4.07 9.21 -0.64
CA ARG A 38 -3.05 8.62 0.23
C ARG A 38 -3.61 8.66 1.64
N SER A 39 -3.46 7.56 2.38
CA SER A 39 -3.65 7.62 3.82
C SER A 39 -2.80 8.77 4.37
N SER A 40 -3.34 9.57 5.28
CA SER A 40 -2.69 10.79 5.84
C SER A 40 -1.25 10.54 6.27
N TRP A 41 -0.95 9.36 6.79
CA TRP A 41 0.41 8.97 7.18
C TRP A 41 1.38 8.74 6.01
N TRP A 42 0.95 8.60 4.75
CA TRP A 42 1.82 8.29 3.59
C TRP A 42 2.54 9.52 3.04
N THR A 43 3.41 10.09 3.88
CA THR A 43 4.17 11.32 3.60
C THR A 43 5.35 11.10 2.64
N ARG A 44 5.99 12.21 2.25
CA ARG A 44 7.20 12.19 1.40
C ARG A 44 8.36 11.47 2.08
N GLU A 45 8.49 11.61 3.39
CA GLU A 45 9.54 10.97 4.19
C GLU A 45 9.44 9.44 4.13
N ILE A 46 8.24 8.89 4.28
CA ILE A 46 8.01 7.45 4.14
C ILE A 46 8.36 6.97 2.74
N GLN A 47 7.99 7.74 1.71
CA GLN A 47 8.34 7.37 0.34
C GLN A 47 9.86 7.31 0.14
N LEU A 48 10.60 8.25 0.73
CA LEU A 48 12.05 8.26 0.65
C LEU A 48 12.66 7.05 1.37
N ALA A 49 12.23 6.78 2.61
CA ALA A 49 12.70 5.62 3.38
C ALA A 49 12.37 4.28 2.68
N VAL A 50 11.17 4.15 2.11
CA VAL A 50 10.77 2.97 1.34
C VAL A 50 11.56 2.87 0.03
N LYS A 51 11.84 3.99 -0.64
CA LYS A 51 12.66 4.03 -1.86
C LYS A 51 14.10 3.59 -1.58
N GLU A 52 14.68 4.06 -0.49
CA GLU A 52 16.02 3.67 -0.02
C GLU A 52 16.09 2.18 0.32
N LYS A 53 15.12 1.68 1.10
CA LYS A 53 14.97 0.23 1.38
C LYS A 53 14.91 -0.60 0.10
N LYS A 54 14.18 -0.13 -0.93
CA LYS A 54 14.08 -0.81 -2.23
C LYS A 54 15.39 -0.75 -3.01
N ALA A 55 16.10 0.38 -2.95
CA ALA A 55 17.40 0.53 -3.60
C ALA A 55 18.43 -0.44 -3.01
N GLU A 56 18.54 -0.52 -1.68
CA GLU A 56 19.44 -1.47 -1.02
C GLU A 56 19.03 -2.92 -1.26
N PHE A 57 17.73 -3.22 -1.32
CA PHE A 57 17.27 -4.56 -1.70
C PHE A 57 17.72 -4.93 -3.13
N LYS A 58 17.65 -3.99 -4.08
CA LYS A 58 18.12 -4.24 -5.45
C LYS A 58 19.63 -4.48 -5.50
N LYS A 59 20.42 -3.75 -4.69
CA LYS A 59 21.86 -3.98 -4.56
C LYS A 59 22.17 -5.37 -3.96
N LEU A 60 21.44 -5.78 -2.93
CA LEU A 60 21.54 -7.11 -2.33
C LEU A 60 21.21 -8.23 -3.33
N LEU A 61 20.22 -8.03 -4.20
CA LEU A 61 19.90 -9.01 -5.25
C LEU A 61 21.02 -9.15 -6.29
N GLY A 62 21.72 -8.05 -6.61
CA GLY A 62 22.84 -8.03 -7.55
C GLY A 62 24.18 -8.47 -6.94
N ASN A 63 24.36 -8.36 -5.62
CA ASN A 63 25.60 -8.67 -4.92
C ASN A 63 25.31 -9.34 -3.56
N LYS A 64 25.78 -10.58 -3.39
CA LYS A 64 25.57 -11.42 -2.19
C LYS A 64 26.59 -11.19 -1.06
N GLU A 65 27.34 -10.10 -1.11
CA GLU A 65 28.35 -9.77 -0.11
C GLU A 65 27.70 -9.41 1.26
N PRO A 66 28.28 -9.81 2.40
CA PRO A 66 27.68 -9.57 3.71
C PRO A 66 27.35 -8.09 4.01
N SER A 67 28.15 -7.15 3.53
CA SER A 67 27.90 -5.71 3.74
C SER A 67 26.65 -5.21 3.01
N THR A 68 26.30 -5.74 1.84
CA THR A 68 25.07 -5.36 1.13
C THR A 68 23.83 -5.84 1.90
N ARG A 69 23.95 -7.01 2.56
CA ARG A 69 22.90 -7.52 3.45
C ARG A 69 22.74 -6.63 4.67
N LEU A 70 23.82 -6.18 5.30
CA LEU A 70 23.77 -5.28 6.45
C LEU A 70 23.08 -3.95 6.09
N ARG A 71 23.50 -3.31 4.99
CA ARG A 71 22.90 -2.06 4.50
C ARG A 71 21.40 -2.21 4.22
N TYR A 72 20.99 -3.32 3.60
CA TYR A 72 19.57 -3.60 3.41
C TYR A 72 18.81 -3.76 4.73
N VAL A 73 19.38 -4.46 5.72
CA VAL A 73 18.75 -4.65 7.03
C VAL A 73 18.59 -3.31 7.75
N GLU A 74 19.59 -2.44 7.70
CA GLU A 74 19.53 -1.08 8.26
C GLU A 74 18.45 -0.24 7.58
N ALA A 75 18.45 -0.15 6.24
CA ALA A 75 17.45 0.58 5.49
C ALA A 75 16.03 0.04 5.73
N ARG A 76 15.87 -1.29 5.87
CA ARG A 76 14.59 -1.93 6.22
C ARG A 76 14.12 -1.55 7.63
N LYS A 77 15.02 -1.55 8.61
CA LYS A 77 14.70 -1.15 9.99
C LYS A 77 14.28 0.32 10.04
N ALA A 78 15.03 1.20 9.36
CA ALA A 78 14.71 2.62 9.25
C ALA A 78 13.32 2.84 8.65
N ALA A 79 13.04 2.24 7.48
CA ALA A 79 11.72 2.34 6.84
C ALA A 79 10.58 1.82 7.73
N THR A 80 10.79 0.69 8.42
CA THR A 80 9.80 0.15 9.38
C THR A 80 9.52 1.14 10.51
N LYS A 81 10.57 1.72 11.10
CA LYS A 81 10.44 2.69 12.19
C LYS A 81 9.69 3.94 11.74
N THR A 82 10.03 4.49 10.58
CA THR A 82 9.37 5.68 10.02
C THR A 82 7.89 5.41 9.74
N VAL A 83 7.57 4.25 9.17
CA VAL A 83 6.17 3.86 8.91
C VAL A 83 5.39 3.65 10.21
N ALA A 84 5.99 2.97 11.20
CA ALA A 84 5.35 2.74 12.50
C ALA A 84 5.03 4.07 13.20
N LYS A 85 6.00 4.99 13.25
CA LYS A 85 5.81 6.32 13.83
C LYS A 85 4.70 7.09 13.10
N ALA A 86 4.77 7.20 11.78
CA ALA A 86 3.78 7.96 11.04
C ALA A 86 2.35 7.39 11.15
N LYS A 87 2.22 6.07 11.29
CA LYS A 87 0.93 5.44 11.59
C LYS A 87 0.43 5.82 12.97
N ALA A 88 1.28 5.76 14.00
CA ALA A 88 0.92 6.17 15.36
C ALA A 88 0.49 7.65 15.38
N ASP A 89 1.30 8.55 14.83
CA ASP A 89 1.01 9.98 14.74
C ASP A 89 -0.31 10.26 13.98
N SER A 90 -0.66 9.42 13.00
CA SER A 90 -1.92 9.55 12.26
C SER A 90 -3.12 9.01 13.02
N TRP A 91 -2.94 8.05 13.91
CA TRP A 91 -4.02 7.57 14.79
C TRP A 91 -4.29 8.58 15.90
N ASP A 92 -3.24 9.15 16.49
CA ASP A 92 -3.37 10.19 17.53
C ASP A 92 -4.16 11.41 17.00
N LYS A 93 -3.78 11.92 15.82
CA LYS A 93 -4.51 13.01 15.14
C LYS A 93 -5.96 12.68 14.79
N LEU A 94 -6.25 11.40 14.55
CA LEU A 94 -7.62 10.97 14.24
C LEU A 94 -8.46 10.96 15.52
N ASN A 95 -7.89 10.52 16.65
CA ASN A 95 -8.54 10.56 17.95
C ASN A 95 -8.82 12.01 18.39
N GLU A 96 -7.87 12.93 18.22
CA GLU A 96 -8.06 14.37 18.52
C GLU A 96 -9.22 15.02 17.75
N VAL A 97 -9.58 14.50 16.57
CA VAL A 97 -10.68 15.02 15.74
C VAL A 97 -12.03 14.41 16.15
N LEU A 98 -12.02 13.26 16.83
CA LEU A 98 -13.22 12.54 17.25
C LEU A 98 -13.66 12.88 18.69
N ASP A 99 -12.78 13.47 19.50
CA ASP A 99 -13.07 14.05 20.82
C ASP A 99 -13.69 15.46 20.72
#